data_AF-A0A848MMV6-F1
#
_entry.id   AF-A0A848MMV6-F1
#
_cell.length_a   1.000
_cell.length_b   1.000
_cell.length_c   1.000
_cell.angle_alpha   90.00
_cell.angle_beta   90.00
_cell.angle_gamma   90.00
#
_symmetry.space_group_name_H-M   'P 1'
#
loop_
_entity.id
_entity.type
_entity.pdbx_description
1 polymer ?
#
loop_
_entity_poly.entity_id
_entity_poly.type
_entity_poly.pdbx_seq_one_letter_code
_entity_poly.pdbx_strand_id
1 'polypeptide(L)'
;MNSEIEAILAKNLAPADCAKALNELGKSYAEQQDSDNAIACWEKSMECYGKPGFAQAQLMKAYNAKRRQCSQAGDGNGLELYSNKIDGLMQKSKDAIRYGY
;
A
#
# COMPACT_ATOMS: atom_id res chain seq x y z
N MET A 1 -0.18 15.08 -5.83
CA MET A 1 1.13 14.50 -5.48
C MET A 1 1.32 14.72 -4.00
N ASN A 2 1.58 13.65 -3.24
CA ASN A 2 1.64 13.74 -1.78
C ASN A 2 3.07 14.15 -1.39
N SER A 3 3.24 15.42 -1.02
CA SER A 3 4.55 16.06 -0.84
C SER A 3 5.44 15.38 0.20
N GLU A 4 4.84 14.70 1.19
CA GLU A 4 5.58 13.98 2.22
C GLU A 4 6.20 12.67 1.70
N ILE A 5 5.47 11.94 0.85
CA ILE A 5 5.99 10.75 0.16
C ILE A 5 7.16 11.16 -0.73
N GLU A 6 7.00 12.21 -1.52
CA GLU A 6 8.05 12.72 -2.42
C GLU A 6 9.29 13.16 -1.63
N ALA A 7 9.10 13.80 -0.47
CA ALA A 7 10.19 14.18 0.41
C ALA A 7 10.96 12.97 0.96
N ILE A 8 10.29 11.84 1.24
CA ILE A 8 10.97 10.60 1.65
C ILE A 8 11.75 9.99 0.49
N LEU A 9 11.15 9.92 -0.69
CA LEU A 9 11.80 9.37 -1.88
C LEU A 9 13.02 10.19 -2.31
N ALA A 10 12.94 11.52 -2.22
CA ALA A 10 14.05 12.42 -2.55
C ALA A 10 15.28 12.26 -1.65
N LYS A 11 15.13 11.66 -0.46
CA LYS A 11 16.26 11.39 0.46
C LYS A 11 17.17 10.26 -0.03
N ASN A 12 16.80 9.53 -1.09
CA ASN A 12 17.57 8.42 -1.66
C ASN A 12 18.06 7.43 -0.58
N LEU A 13 17.17 7.10 0.36
CA LEU A 13 17.45 6.14 1.43
C LEU A 13 17.69 4.74 0.86
N ALA A 14 18.36 3.88 1.63
CA ALA A 14 18.42 2.46 1.30
C ALA A 14 16.98 1.90 1.18
N PRO A 15 16.73 0.91 0.30
CA PRO A 15 15.39 0.34 0.07
C PRO A 15 14.59 0.01 1.35
N ALA A 16 15.25 -0.59 2.33
CA ALA A 16 14.65 -0.96 3.61
C ALA A 16 14.27 0.26 4.47
N ASP A 17 15.13 1.28 4.50
CA ASP A 17 14.91 2.52 5.26
C ASP A 17 13.84 3.40 4.59
N CYS A 18 13.83 3.46 3.25
CA CYS A 18 12.76 4.09 2.47
C CYS A 18 11.40 3.45 2.84
N ALA A 19 11.32 2.12 2.78
CA ALA A 19 10.11 1.40 3.11
C ALA A 19 9.68 1.61 4.56
N LYS A 20 10.63 1.62 5.51
CA LYS A 20 10.31 1.88 6.92
C LYS A 20 9.71 3.28 7.11
N ALA A 21 10.33 4.32 6.54
CA ALA A 21 9.83 5.69 6.65
C ALA A 21 8.44 5.85 6.01
N LEU A 22 8.21 5.24 4.85
CA LEU A 22 6.89 5.24 4.20
C LEU A 22 5.85 4.46 5.02
N ASN A 23 6.23 3.37 5.68
CA ASN A 23 5.33 2.62 6.55
C ASN A 23 4.91 3.42 7.79
N GLU A 24 5.83 4.15 8.39
CA GLU A 24 5.56 5.05 9.52
C GLU A 24 4.63 6.19 9.10
N LEU A 25 4.90 6.83 7.96
CA LEU A 25 4.03 7.87 7.41
C LEU A 25 2.62 7.33 7.10
N GLY A 26 2.52 6.16 6.47
CA GLY A 26 1.24 5.52 6.18
C GLY A 26 0.45 5.18 7.45
N LYS A 27 1.13 4.80 8.53
CA LYS A 27 0.50 4.60 9.84
C LYS A 27 -0.08 5.90 10.38
N SER A 28 0.67 7.00 10.33
CA SER A 28 0.20 8.32 10.79
C SER A 28 -1.01 8.81 9.99
N TYR A 29 -1.07 8.57 8.68
CA TYR A 29 -2.27 8.88 7.89
C TYR A 29 -3.47 7.99 8.27
N ALA A 30 -3.24 6.70 8.50
CA ALA A 30 -4.31 5.79 8.92
C ALA A 30 -4.89 6.17 10.30
N GLU A 31 -4.05 6.64 11.23
CA GLU A 31 -4.47 7.16 12.54
C GLU A 31 -5.33 8.43 12.39
N GLN A 32 -5.09 9.23 11.34
CA GLN A 32 -5.88 10.40 10.97
C GLN A 32 -7.12 10.05 10.13
N GLN A 33 -7.43 8.76 9.95
CA GLN A 33 -8.50 8.24 9.09
C GLN A 33 -8.32 8.56 7.60
N ASP A 34 -7.15 9.09 7.20
CA ASP A 34 -6.80 9.35 5.82
C ASP A 34 -6.31 8.07 5.15
N SER A 35 -7.27 7.23 4.80
CA SER A 35 -7.00 5.91 4.24
C SER A 35 -6.37 5.99 2.84
N ASP A 36 -6.65 7.04 2.07
CA ASP A 36 -6.14 7.20 0.72
C ASP A 36 -4.63 7.52 0.73
N ASN A 37 -4.20 8.45 1.60
CA ASN A 37 -2.78 8.73 1.77
C ASN A 37 -2.03 7.59 2.47
N ALA A 38 -2.67 6.87 3.40
CA ALA A 38 -2.09 5.68 4.00
C ALA A 38 -1.80 4.58 2.95
N ILE A 39 -2.77 4.32 2.07
CA ILE A 39 -2.61 3.37 0.95
C ILE A 39 -1.44 3.79 0.05
N ALA A 40 -1.39 5.07 -0.37
CA ALA A 40 -0.33 5.57 -1.24
C ALA A 40 1.08 5.36 -0.63
N CYS A 41 1.20 5.57 0.69
CA CYS A 41 2.46 5.34 1.40
C CYS A 41 2.87 3.86 1.38
N TRP A 42 1.94 2.94 1.66
CA TRP A 42 2.26 1.51 1.67
C TRP A 42 2.49 0.94 0.27
N GLU A 43 1.80 1.46 -0.76
CA GLU A 43 2.09 1.14 -2.16
C GLU A 43 3.55 1.52 -2.50
N LYS A 44 3.95 2.75 -2.15
CA LYS A 44 5.32 3.23 -2.37
C LYS A 44 6.34 2.46 -1.53
N SER A 45 5.99 2.05 -0.30
CA SER A 45 6.86 1.20 0.52
C SER A 45 7.13 -0.14 -0.17
N MET A 46 6.11 -0.75 -0.79
CA MET A 46 6.29 -2.00 -1.53
C MET A 46 7.10 -1.80 -2.81
N GLU A 47 6.97 -0.65 -3.49
CA GLU A 47 7.83 -0.30 -4.63
C GLU A 47 9.30 -0.11 -4.21
N CYS A 48 9.56 0.50 -3.05
CA CYS A 48 10.92 0.74 -2.55
C CYS A 48 11.64 -0.56 -2.17
N TYR A 49 11.00 -1.47 -1.42
CA TYR A 49 11.67 -2.66 -0.86
C TYR A 49 11.34 -3.97 -1.58
N GLY A 50 10.19 -4.05 -2.27
CA GLY A 50 9.79 -5.23 -3.04
C GLY A 50 9.37 -6.46 -2.23
N LYS A 51 9.68 -6.51 -0.92
CA LYS A 51 9.42 -7.69 -0.10
C LYS A 51 8.04 -7.69 0.56
N PRO A 52 7.41 -8.87 0.69
CA PRO A 52 6.22 -9.06 1.52
C PRO A 52 6.53 -8.73 2.98
N GLY A 53 5.56 -8.14 3.69
CA GLY A 53 5.77 -7.70 5.07
C GLY A 53 4.69 -6.75 5.58
N PHE A 54 5.07 -5.78 6.40
CA PHE A 54 4.15 -4.84 7.04
C PHE A 54 3.26 -4.10 6.01
N ALA A 55 3.87 -3.48 5.00
CA ALA A 55 3.15 -2.72 3.97
C ALA A 55 2.08 -3.56 3.27
N GLN A 56 2.41 -4.81 2.89
CA GLN A 56 1.48 -5.72 2.27
C GLN A 56 0.28 -6.04 3.16
N ALA A 57 0.52 -6.33 4.45
CA ALA A 57 -0.56 -6.61 5.40
C ALA A 57 -1.51 -5.42 5.55
N GLN A 58 -0.95 -4.20 5.61
CA GLN A 58 -1.75 -2.98 5.68
C GLN A 58 -2.54 -2.72 4.39
N LEU A 59 -1.92 -2.89 3.22
CA LEU A 59 -2.61 -2.78 1.93
C LEU A 59 -3.76 -3.77 1.80
N MET A 60 -3.55 -5.02 2.21
CA MET A 60 -4.62 -6.04 2.16
C MET A 60 -5.82 -5.64 3.02
N LYS A 61 -5.57 -5.12 4.23
CA LYS A 61 -6.63 -4.60 5.11
C LYS A 61 -7.34 -3.40 4.48
N ALA A 62 -6.58 -2.43 3.98
CA ALA A 62 -7.11 -1.18 3.43
C ALA A 62 -7.91 -1.40 2.15
N TYR A 63 -7.42 -2.24 1.23
CA TYR A 63 -8.14 -2.58 0.01
C TYR A 63 -9.42 -3.33 0.26
N ASN A 64 -9.44 -4.27 1.22
CA ASN A 64 -10.68 -4.94 1.59
C ASN A 64 -11.70 -3.97 2.18
N ALA A 65 -11.26 -3.02 3.00
CA ALA A 65 -12.13 -1.98 3.56
C ALA A 65 -12.70 -1.09 2.45
N LYS A 66 -11.86 -0.59 1.54
CA LYS A 66 -12.29 0.22 0.39
C LYS A 66 -13.23 -0.53 -0.54
N ARG A 67 -12.91 -1.79 -0.86
CA ARG A 67 -13.80 -2.68 -1.66
C ARG A 67 -15.17 -2.82 -1.01
N ARG A 68 -15.23 -3.03 0.31
CA ARG A 68 -16.50 -3.11 1.06
C ARG A 68 -17.26 -1.79 1.02
N GLN A 69 -16.57 -0.65 1.17
CA GLN A 69 -17.18 0.68 1.06
C GLN A 69 -17.78 0.91 -0.33
N CYS A 70 -17.05 0.58 -1.40
CA CYS A 70 -17.55 0.68 -2.77
C CYS A 70 -18.78 -0.20 -2.99
N SER A 71 -18.76 -1.45 -2.49
CA SER A 71 -19.93 -2.34 -2.54
C SER A 71 -21.16 -1.73 -1.85
N GLN A 72 -20.97 -1.10 -0.68
CA GLN A 72 -22.06 -0.48 0.09
C GLN A 72 -22.58 0.81 -0.57
N ALA A 73 -21.70 1.55 -1.25
CA ALA A 73 -22.04 2.77 -1.97
C ALA A 73 -22.61 2.50 -3.37
N GLY A 74 -22.63 1.26 -3.85
CA GLY A 74 -23.01 0.92 -5.23
C GLY A 74 -21.97 1.37 -6.28
N ASP A 75 -20.75 1.66 -5.86
CA ASP A 75 -19.64 2.05 -6.73
C ASP A 75 -18.99 0.82 -7.37
N GLY A 76 -19.50 0.42 -8.52
CA GLY A 76 -18.99 -0.72 -9.28
C GLY A 76 -17.53 -0.55 -9.73
N ASN A 77 -17.13 0.67 -10.10
CA ASN A 77 -15.77 0.95 -10.57
C ASN A 77 -14.76 0.80 -9.43
N GLY A 78 -15.05 1.36 -8.25
CA GLY A 78 -14.22 1.20 -7.08
C GLY A 78 -14.16 -0.25 -6.60
N LEU A 79 -15.28 -0.98 -6.68
CA LEU A 79 -15.31 -2.41 -6.34
C LEU A 79 -14.34 -3.22 -7.21
N GLU A 80 -14.37 -3.01 -8.53
CA GLU A 80 -13.48 -3.67 -9.47
C GLU A 80 -12.02 -3.25 -9.24
N LEU A 81 -11.76 -1.95 -9.09
CA LEU A 81 -10.43 -1.41 -8.83
C LEU A 81 -9.77 -2.08 -7.61
N TYR A 82 -10.46 -2.11 -6.47
CA TYR A 82 -9.89 -2.67 -5.24
C TYR A 82 -9.84 -4.20 -5.27
N SER A 83 -10.67 -4.86 -6.06
CA SER A 83 -10.55 -6.30 -6.31
C SER A 83 -9.27 -6.61 -7.09
N ASN A 84 -9.04 -5.89 -8.19
CA ASN A 84 -7.82 -6.02 -9.01
C ASN A 84 -6.55 -5.71 -8.19
N LYS A 85 -6.59 -4.70 -7.32
CA LYS A 85 -5.48 -4.37 -6.41
C LYS A 85 -5.19 -5.50 -5.41
N ILE A 86 -6.22 -6.15 -4.86
CA ILE A 86 -6.06 -7.31 -3.96
C ILE A 86 -5.42 -8.48 -4.71
N ASP A 87 -5.91 -8.81 -5.90
CA ASP A 87 -5.38 -9.92 -6.69
C ASP A 87 -3.93 -9.68 -7.10
N GLY A 88 -3.61 -8.46 -7.54
CA GLY A 88 -2.23 -8.07 -7.86
C GLY A 88 -1.30 -8.14 -6.64
N LEU A 89 -1.77 -7.75 -5.46
CA LEU A 89 -1.01 -7.86 -4.21
C LEU A 89 -0.72 -9.33 -3.85
N MET A 90 -1.72 -10.20 -3.99
CA MET A 90 -1.58 -11.63 -3.74
C MET A 90 -0.63 -12.30 -4.74
N GLN A 91 -0.68 -11.90 -6.01
CA GLN A 91 0.22 -12.42 -7.04
C GLN A 91 1.68 -12.04 -6.76
N LYS A 92 1.95 -10.76 -6.46
CA LYS A 92 3.29 -10.29 -6.07
C LYS A 92 3.82 -11.03 -4.86
N SER A 93 2.97 -11.31 -3.87
CA SER A 93 3.36 -12.09 -2.69
C SER A 93 3.74 -13.52 -3.04
N LYS A 94 2.98 -14.18 -3.93
CA LYS A 94 3.30 -15.54 -4.38
C LYS A 94 4.62 -15.57 -5.15
N ASP A 95 4.84 -14.59 -6.02
CA ASP A 95 6.07 -14.49 -6.80
C ASP A 95 7.28 -14.23 -5.90
N ALA A 96 7.17 -13.35 -4.90
CA ALA A 96 8.24 -13.13 -3.92
C ALA A 96 8.61 -14.42 -3.17
N ILE A 97 7.61 -15.20 -2.74
CA ILE A 97 7.85 -16.50 -2.08
C ILE A 97 8.48 -17.51 -3.06
N ARG A 98 7.99 -17.57 -4.30
CA ARG A 98 8.44 -18.54 -5.31
C ARG A 98 9.86 -18.27 -5.79
N TYR A 99 10.23 -17.00 -5.93
CA TYR A 99 11.51 -16.58 -6.50
C TYR A 99 12.52 -16.07 -5.46
N GLY A 100 12.14 -15.97 -4.19
CA GLY A 100 13.06 -15.74 -3.06
C GLY A 100 13.62 -14.33 -2.94
N TYR A 101 12.87 -13.30 -3.36
CA TYR A 101 13.24 -11.90 -3.17
C TYR A 101 12.63 -11.31 -1.91
#